data_AF-A0A453BMF2-F1
#
_entry.id   AF-A0A453BMF2-F1
#
_cell.length_a   1.000
_cell.length_b   1.000
_cell.length_c   1.000
_cell.angle_alpha   90.00
_cell.angle_beta   90.00
_cell.angle_gamma   90.00
#
_symmetry.space_group_name_H-M   'P 1'
#
loop_
_entity.id
_entity.type
_entity.pdbx_description
1 polymer ?
#
loop_
_entity_poly.entity_id
_entity_poly.type
_entity_poly.pdbx_seq_one_letter_code
_entity_poly.pdbx_strand_id
1 'polypeptide(L)'
;VGSLITHIGSGVSYEVSSALDIMISLTSNNSEELIPIASHITGILDYLESFHEDNLRKVYEIFCQLALAAGFNTSSGGSSVANELLMVVRKQVSNPDMKYKRMGIIGALRIVSAIADANAAVNYSSSQQPNCEEALGLLNMTVNSCKFVTLPLILLYDELSALFESNVLHSAIIEWVGEHVAEFDTLFLADLEDGQLSEKYLCESIEGELWMNLDGNISPVCVNILPLVSTSQQRSQACLQILPSQFLLLTTVSAIAL
;
A
#
# COMPACT_ATOMS: atom_id res chain seq x y z
N VAL A 1 -10.69 -2.82 28.60
CA VAL A 1 -10.07 -1.85 27.66
C VAL A 1 -8.91 -1.08 28.29
N GLY A 2 -9.09 -0.34 29.39
CA GLY A 2 -8.00 0.42 30.02
C GLY A 2 -6.71 -0.38 30.29
N SER A 3 -6.81 -1.57 30.89
CA SER A 3 -5.66 -2.46 31.11
C SER A 3 -4.98 -2.91 29.80
N LEU A 4 -5.73 -3.14 28.71
CA LEU A 4 -5.13 -3.47 27.41
C LEU A 4 -4.35 -2.28 26.86
N ILE A 5 -4.87 -1.06 26.98
CA ILE A 5 -4.15 0.15 26.55
C ILE A 5 -2.85 0.31 27.35
N THR A 6 -2.86 0.01 28.66
CA THR A 6 -1.63 -0.01 29.48
C THR A 6 -0.61 -1.02 28.97
N HIS A 7 -1.04 -2.23 28.63
CA HIS A 7 -0.17 -3.28 28.08
C HIS A 7 0.35 -2.91 26.67
N ILE A 8 -0.46 -2.25 25.84
CA ILE A 8 -0.05 -1.73 24.53
C ILE A 8 1.01 -0.62 24.67
N GLY A 9 0.91 0.21 25.71
CA GLY A 9 1.87 1.26 26.01
C GLY A 9 3.10 0.81 26.81
N SER A 10 3.23 -0.48 27.16
CA SER A 10 4.29 -0.93 28.08
C SER A 10 5.69 -0.93 27.47
N GLY A 11 5.78 -0.97 26.13
CA GLY A 11 7.04 -1.09 25.38
C GLY A 11 7.64 -2.51 25.38
N VAL A 12 7.00 -3.49 26.03
CA VAL A 12 7.46 -4.89 26.06
C VAL A 12 6.87 -5.64 24.87
N SER A 13 7.70 -6.02 23.89
CA SER A 13 7.23 -6.48 22.56
C SER A 13 6.15 -7.57 22.58
N TYR A 14 6.28 -8.59 23.44
CA TYR A 14 5.31 -9.69 23.52
C TYR A 14 4.00 -9.28 24.20
N GLU A 15 4.07 -8.39 25.19
CA GLU A 15 2.93 -7.85 25.93
C GLU A 15 2.11 -6.94 25.00
N VAL A 16 2.80 -6.05 24.28
CA VAL A 16 2.20 -5.18 23.26
C VAL A 16 1.51 -6.01 22.19
N SER A 17 2.21 -6.98 21.60
CA SER A 17 1.64 -7.81 20.53
C SER A 17 0.41 -8.59 20.98
N SER A 18 0.47 -9.22 22.17
CA SER A 18 -0.66 -9.98 22.73
C SER A 18 -1.85 -9.09 23.08
N ALA A 19 -1.60 -7.90 23.62
CA ALA A 19 -2.65 -6.95 23.96
C ALA A 19 -3.35 -6.40 22.70
N LEU A 20 -2.60 -6.18 21.62
CA LEU A 20 -3.15 -5.82 20.31
C LEU A 20 -4.01 -6.94 19.72
N ASP A 21 -3.59 -8.21 19.81
CA ASP A 21 -4.39 -9.34 19.32
C ASP A 21 -5.73 -9.46 20.07
N ILE A 22 -5.71 -9.27 21.39
CA ILE A 22 -6.95 -9.24 22.19
C ILE A 22 -7.80 -8.04 21.79
N MET A 23 -7.19 -6.88 21.52
CA MET A 23 -7.91 -5.69 21.11
C MET A 23 -8.57 -5.85 19.72
N ILE A 24 -7.89 -6.46 18.75
CA ILE A 24 -8.48 -6.83 17.44
C ILE A 24 -9.69 -7.73 17.63
N SER A 25 -9.57 -8.77 18.48
CA SER A 25 -10.70 -9.66 18.76
C SER A 25 -11.87 -8.90 19.41
N LEU A 26 -11.59 -7.97 20.32
CA LEU A 26 -12.63 -7.12 20.93
C LEU A 26 -13.30 -6.20 19.91
N THR A 27 -12.54 -5.53 19.05
CA THR A 27 -13.08 -4.65 18.01
C THR A 27 -13.81 -5.39 16.92
N SER A 28 -13.40 -6.62 16.59
CA SER A 28 -14.11 -7.43 15.58
C SER A 28 -15.47 -7.92 16.09
N ASN A 29 -15.56 -8.25 17.39
CA ASN A 29 -16.76 -8.88 17.96
C ASN A 29 -17.74 -7.89 18.63
N ASN A 30 -17.27 -6.74 19.11
CA ASN A 30 -18.06 -5.81 19.93
C ASN A 30 -17.83 -4.34 19.54
N SER A 31 -17.60 -4.07 18.25
CA SER A 31 -17.24 -2.73 17.76
C SER A 31 -18.22 -1.64 18.20
N GLU A 32 -19.53 -1.89 18.13
CA GLU A 32 -20.58 -0.94 18.54
C GLU A 32 -20.49 -0.54 20.02
N GLU A 33 -20.16 -1.48 20.90
CA GLU A 33 -19.98 -1.23 22.33
C GLU A 33 -18.71 -0.43 22.65
N LEU A 34 -17.74 -0.44 21.74
CA LEU A 34 -16.48 0.28 21.88
C LEU A 34 -16.56 1.74 21.38
N ILE A 35 -17.57 2.09 20.57
CA ILE A 35 -17.76 3.46 20.05
C ILE A 35 -17.80 4.50 21.19
N PRO A 36 -18.58 4.33 22.27
CA PRO A 36 -18.66 5.33 23.35
C PRO A 36 -17.33 5.58 24.07
N ILE A 37 -16.40 4.63 24.01
CA ILE A 37 -15.07 4.72 24.66
C ILE A 37 -13.93 4.88 23.65
N ALA A 38 -14.23 5.07 22.36
CA ALA A 38 -13.22 5.10 21.31
C ALA A 38 -12.21 6.24 21.51
N SER A 39 -12.61 7.36 22.11
CA SER A 39 -11.70 8.46 22.50
C SER A 39 -10.62 8.05 23.51
N HIS A 40 -10.85 7.00 24.30
CA HIS A 40 -9.81 6.46 25.18
C HIS A 40 -8.86 5.55 24.40
N ILE A 41 -9.35 4.88 23.36
CA ILE A 41 -8.56 4.00 22.49
C ILE A 41 -7.66 4.83 21.57
N THR A 42 -8.10 6.02 21.13
CA THR A 42 -7.32 6.89 20.23
C THR A 42 -5.98 7.34 20.79
N GLY A 43 -5.78 7.32 22.12
CA GLY A 43 -4.47 7.51 22.75
C GLY A 43 -3.41 6.48 22.31
N ILE A 44 -3.79 5.34 21.74
CA ILE A 44 -2.84 4.38 21.14
C ILE A 44 -2.07 5.01 19.96
N LEU A 45 -2.69 5.95 19.22
CA LEU A 45 -2.06 6.60 18.06
C LEU A 45 -0.82 7.41 18.45
N ASP A 46 -0.71 7.86 19.70
CA ASP A 46 0.45 8.60 20.21
C ASP A 46 1.69 7.69 20.36
N TYR A 47 1.50 6.37 20.43
CA TYR A 47 2.59 5.40 20.59
C TYR A 47 3.07 4.78 19.27
N LEU A 48 2.50 5.15 18.13
CA LEU A 48 2.79 4.51 16.83
C LEU A 48 4.29 4.43 16.52
N GLU A 49 5.05 5.47 16.88
CA GLU A 49 6.49 5.53 16.65
C GLU A 49 7.31 4.45 17.36
N SER A 50 6.76 3.86 18.42
CA SER A 50 7.41 2.82 19.23
C SER A 50 7.14 1.40 18.72
N PHE A 51 6.19 1.25 17.79
CA PHE A 51 5.76 -0.07 17.32
C PHE A 51 6.59 -0.56 16.13
N HIS A 52 6.84 -1.87 16.13
CA HIS A 52 7.28 -2.59 14.94
C HIS A 52 6.13 -2.71 13.92
N GLU A 53 6.48 -3.01 12.67
CA GLU A 53 5.53 -3.02 11.54
C GLU A 53 4.34 -3.98 11.76
N ASP A 54 4.55 -5.15 12.35
CA ASP A 54 3.47 -6.08 12.66
C ASP A 54 2.46 -5.48 13.65
N ASN A 55 2.95 -4.79 14.68
CA ASN A 55 2.10 -4.11 15.65
C ASN A 55 1.44 -2.86 15.04
N LEU A 56 2.11 -2.14 14.13
CA LEU A 56 1.50 -1.04 13.38
C LEU A 56 0.30 -1.53 12.55
N ARG A 57 0.45 -2.64 11.83
CA ARG A 57 -0.64 -3.27 11.06
C ARG A 57 -1.84 -3.58 11.96
N LYS A 58 -1.59 -4.16 13.14
CA LYS A 58 -2.64 -4.45 14.15
C LYS A 58 -3.32 -3.18 14.65
N VAL A 59 -2.56 -2.13 14.96
CA VAL A 59 -3.12 -0.85 15.41
C VAL A 59 -4.02 -0.24 14.33
N TYR A 60 -3.55 -0.16 13.09
CA TYR A 60 -4.38 0.37 11.99
C TYR A 60 -5.64 -0.48 11.77
N GLU A 61 -5.57 -1.81 11.95
CA GLU A 61 -6.74 -2.69 11.88
C GLU A 61 -7.80 -2.36 12.92
N ILE A 62 -7.39 -2.24 14.19
CA ILE A 62 -8.26 -1.84 15.32
C ILE A 62 -8.98 -0.54 14.99
N PHE A 63 -8.25 0.48 14.51
CA PHE A 63 -8.84 1.77 14.19
C PHE A 63 -9.73 1.73 12.95
N CYS A 64 -9.41 0.93 11.93
CA CYS A 64 -10.29 0.73 10.79
C CYS A 64 -11.61 0.10 11.20
N GLN A 65 -11.59 -0.94 12.05
CA GLN A 65 -12.80 -1.60 12.56
C GLN A 65 -13.66 -0.64 13.39
N LEU A 66 -13.05 0.14 14.29
CA LEU A 66 -13.77 1.16 15.06
C LEU A 66 -14.35 2.26 14.16
N ALA A 67 -13.59 2.73 13.17
CA ALA A 67 -14.02 3.76 12.24
C ALA A 67 -15.18 3.28 11.36
N LEU A 68 -15.15 2.03 10.88
CA LEU A 68 -16.24 1.39 10.13
C LEU A 68 -17.51 1.23 10.98
N ALA A 69 -17.38 0.78 12.23
CA ALA A 69 -18.51 0.63 13.14
C ALA A 69 -19.16 1.98 13.49
N ALA A 70 -18.36 3.04 13.61
CA ALA A 70 -18.84 4.40 13.84
C ALA A 70 -19.38 5.10 12.57
N GLY A 71 -19.46 4.41 11.43
CA GLY A 71 -19.89 4.98 10.15
C GLY A 71 -18.76 5.78 9.50
N PHE A 72 -17.87 5.10 8.79
CA PHE A 72 -16.71 5.70 8.12
C PHE A 72 -17.18 6.72 7.06
N ASN A 73 -17.20 7.99 7.44
CA ASN A 73 -17.62 9.10 6.59
C ASN A 73 -16.70 10.29 6.88
N THR A 74 -16.24 10.96 5.83
CA THR A 74 -15.29 12.09 5.90
C THR A 74 -15.97 13.45 5.74
N SER A 75 -17.30 13.48 5.55
CA SER A 75 -18.10 14.71 5.59
C SER A 75 -18.17 15.32 7.00
N SER A 76 -18.69 16.54 7.13
CA SER A 76 -18.67 17.31 8.40
C SER A 76 -19.47 16.69 9.57
N GLY A 77 -20.11 15.53 9.37
CA GLY A 77 -20.75 14.71 10.40
C GLY A 77 -20.09 13.33 10.61
N GLY A 78 -18.86 13.14 10.12
CA GLY A 78 -18.11 11.90 10.16
C GLY A 78 -17.66 11.44 11.55
N SER A 79 -17.33 10.14 11.67
CA SER A 79 -16.76 9.57 12.90
C SER A 79 -15.48 10.29 13.34
N SER A 80 -15.40 10.68 14.61
CA SER A 80 -14.19 11.30 15.18
C SER A 80 -12.97 10.39 15.06
N VAL A 81 -13.16 9.07 15.21
CA VAL A 81 -12.11 8.06 15.09
C VAL A 81 -11.58 7.97 13.66
N ALA A 82 -12.48 7.99 12.67
CA ALA A 82 -12.09 7.98 11.26
C ALA A 82 -11.28 9.22 10.89
N ASN A 83 -11.72 10.40 11.36
CA ASN A 83 -11.03 11.67 11.12
C ASN A 83 -9.64 11.71 11.75
N GLU A 84 -9.50 11.27 13.00
CA GLU A 84 -8.20 11.20 13.68
C GLU A 84 -7.25 10.23 12.97
N LEU A 85 -7.72 9.03 12.62
CA LEU A 85 -6.94 8.04 11.89
C LEU A 85 -6.45 8.58 10.54
N LEU A 86 -7.36 9.16 9.74
CA LEU A 86 -7.01 9.77 8.45
C LEU A 86 -6.03 10.92 8.60
N MET A 87 -6.21 11.76 9.62
CA MET A 87 -5.29 12.88 9.89
C MET A 87 -3.87 12.38 10.18
N VAL A 88 -3.74 11.37 11.04
CA VAL A 88 -2.45 10.76 11.38
C VAL A 88 -1.79 10.13 10.15
N VAL A 89 -2.53 9.30 9.42
CA VAL A 89 -2.00 8.61 8.22
C VAL A 89 -1.61 9.61 7.14
N ARG A 90 -2.43 10.64 6.86
CA ARG A 90 -2.09 11.66 5.86
C ARG A 90 -0.83 12.43 6.23
N LYS A 91 -0.66 12.76 7.52
CA LYS A 91 0.55 13.41 8.05
C LYS A 91 1.78 12.52 7.88
N GLN A 92 1.64 11.22 8.14
CA GLN A 92 2.72 10.23 8.00
C GLN A 92 3.13 10.02 6.54
N VAL A 93 2.16 9.83 5.64
CA VAL A 93 2.38 9.67 4.19
C VAL A 93 3.12 10.87 3.62
N SER A 94 2.76 12.09 4.05
CA SER A 94 3.38 13.33 3.55
C SER A 94 4.74 13.65 4.18
N ASN A 95 5.18 12.86 5.16
CA ASN A 95 6.43 13.11 5.87
C ASN A 95 7.63 12.71 5.00
N PRO A 96 8.69 13.55 4.89
CA PRO A 96 9.87 13.22 4.11
C PRO A 96 10.72 12.09 4.71
N ASP A 97 10.65 11.88 6.03
CA ASP A 97 11.41 10.83 6.71
C ASP A 97 10.76 9.46 6.47
N MET A 98 11.58 8.52 5.98
CA MET A 98 11.19 7.17 5.61
C MET A 98 10.52 6.39 6.75
N LYS A 99 10.90 6.65 8.01
CA LYS A 99 10.27 6.03 9.19
C LYS A 99 8.77 6.31 9.18
N TYR A 100 8.39 7.59 9.09
CA TYR A 100 6.98 8.00 9.09
C TYR A 100 6.30 7.69 7.78
N LYS A 101 7.00 7.83 6.64
CA LYS A 101 6.43 7.51 5.33
C LYS A 101 6.03 6.04 5.25
N ARG A 102 6.86 5.13 5.77
CA ARG A 102 6.54 3.70 5.90
C ARG A 102 5.29 3.47 6.73
N MET A 103 5.20 4.07 7.91
CA MET A 103 4.00 3.99 8.77
C MET A 103 2.76 4.45 8.02
N GLY A 104 2.88 5.59 7.32
CA GLY A 104 1.81 6.15 6.50
C GLY A 104 1.35 5.25 5.37
N ILE A 105 2.28 4.61 4.64
CA ILE A 105 1.95 3.66 3.57
C ILE A 105 1.18 2.46 4.13
N ILE A 106 1.68 1.83 5.19
CA ILE A 106 1.03 0.70 5.86
C ILE A 106 -0.39 1.09 6.31
N GLY A 107 -0.52 2.25 6.97
CA GLY A 107 -1.80 2.75 7.46
C GLY A 107 -2.77 3.11 6.34
N ALA A 108 -2.29 3.75 5.27
CA ALA A 108 -3.12 4.13 4.13
C ALA A 108 -3.69 2.90 3.42
N LEU A 109 -2.86 1.89 3.16
CA LEU A 109 -3.30 0.66 2.52
C LEU A 109 -4.23 -0.16 3.43
N ARG A 110 -4.03 -0.12 4.75
CA ARG A 110 -4.98 -0.74 5.69
C ARG A 110 -6.35 -0.06 5.65
N ILE A 111 -6.39 1.27 5.54
CA ILE A 111 -7.65 2.02 5.38
C ILE A 111 -8.32 1.70 4.04
N VAL A 112 -7.55 1.72 2.94
CA VAL A 112 -8.04 1.34 1.60
C VAL A 112 -8.64 -0.06 1.63
N SER A 113 -7.94 -1.02 2.24
CA SER A 113 -8.43 -2.38 2.42
C SER A 113 -9.76 -2.44 3.16
N ALA A 114 -9.93 -1.62 4.19
CA ALA A 114 -11.11 -1.64 5.04
C ALA A 114 -12.34 -1.01 4.37
N ILE A 115 -12.15 0.10 3.64
CA ILE A 115 -13.27 0.88 3.07
C ILE A 115 -13.55 0.56 1.60
N ALA A 116 -12.68 -0.19 0.93
CA ALA A 116 -12.89 -0.69 -0.43
C ALA A 116 -13.04 -2.22 -0.51
N ASP A 117 -13.29 -2.89 0.63
CA ASP A 117 -13.58 -4.32 0.67
C ASP A 117 -14.88 -4.62 -0.10
N ALA A 118 -14.77 -5.40 -1.17
CA ALA A 118 -15.92 -5.78 -1.99
C ALA A 118 -16.90 -6.71 -1.23
N ASN A 119 -16.42 -7.44 -0.22
CA ASN A 119 -17.24 -8.36 0.57
C ASN A 119 -18.02 -7.65 1.68
N ALA A 120 -17.67 -6.40 2.02
CA ALA A 120 -18.32 -5.65 3.09
C ALA A 120 -19.82 -5.40 2.82
N ALA A 121 -20.24 -5.34 1.56
CA ALA A 121 -21.65 -5.15 1.18
C ALA A 121 -22.60 -6.28 1.64
N VAL A 122 -22.06 -7.45 2.01
CA VAL A 122 -22.84 -8.63 2.43
C VAL A 122 -23.07 -8.67 3.95
N ASN A 123 -22.19 -8.04 4.74
CA ASN A 123 -22.14 -8.24 6.20
C ASN A 123 -22.50 -7.00 7.03
N TYR A 124 -22.67 -5.85 6.39
CA TYR A 124 -22.80 -4.57 7.07
C TYR A 124 -24.07 -3.81 6.67
N SER A 125 -24.60 -3.00 7.57
CA SER A 125 -25.81 -2.19 7.37
C SER A 125 -25.60 -1.13 6.27
N SER A 126 -26.68 -0.58 5.70
CA SER A 126 -26.61 0.35 4.55
C SER A 126 -25.76 1.61 4.77
N SER A 127 -25.39 1.95 6.01
CA SER A 127 -24.48 3.05 6.36
C SER A 127 -22.99 2.72 6.33
N GLN A 128 -22.63 1.48 5.98
CA GLN A 128 -21.26 0.94 5.97
C GLN A 128 -20.82 0.49 4.57
N GLN A 129 -21.46 1.04 3.53
CA GLN A 129 -21.09 0.75 2.15
C GLN A 129 -19.63 1.14 1.86
N PRO A 130 -18.94 0.38 0.98
CA PRO A 130 -17.58 0.68 0.60
C PRO A 130 -17.48 2.10 0.01
N ASN A 131 -16.63 2.93 0.61
CA ASN A 131 -16.38 4.30 0.18
C ASN A 131 -15.20 4.33 -0.78
N CYS A 132 -15.45 3.88 -2.02
CA CYS A 132 -14.42 3.74 -3.04
C CYS A 132 -13.80 5.08 -3.46
N GLU A 133 -14.56 6.17 -3.43
CA GLU A 133 -14.04 7.50 -3.77
C GLU A 133 -13.00 7.97 -2.75
N GLU A 134 -13.27 7.80 -1.45
CA GLU A 134 -12.32 8.13 -0.40
C GLU A 134 -11.08 7.22 -0.44
N ALA A 135 -11.27 5.92 -0.72
CA ALA A 135 -10.17 4.97 -0.92
C ALA A 135 -9.25 5.40 -2.07
N LEU A 136 -9.82 5.73 -3.23
CA LEU A 136 -9.07 6.22 -4.39
C LEU A 136 -8.34 7.53 -4.07
N GLY A 137 -8.99 8.45 -3.36
CA GLY A 137 -8.37 9.71 -2.92
C GLY A 137 -7.14 9.48 -2.04
N LEU A 138 -7.24 8.58 -1.05
CA LEU A 138 -6.14 8.23 -0.15
C LEU A 138 -5.02 7.47 -0.88
N LEU A 139 -5.37 6.53 -1.75
CA LEU A 139 -4.42 5.76 -2.54
C LEU A 139 -3.63 6.66 -3.49
N ASN A 140 -4.33 7.53 -4.24
CA ASN A 140 -3.71 8.49 -5.14
C ASN A 140 -2.79 9.46 -4.38
N MET A 141 -3.19 9.94 -3.20
CA MET A 141 -2.32 10.76 -2.35
C MET A 141 -1.04 9.99 -1.96
N THR A 142 -1.18 8.72 -1.60
CA THR A 142 -0.05 7.86 -1.18
C THR A 142 0.93 7.61 -2.32
N VAL A 143 0.42 7.26 -3.50
CA VAL A 143 1.23 7.11 -4.73
C VAL A 143 1.96 8.40 -5.07
N ASN A 144 1.26 9.55 -5.07
CA ASN A 144 1.87 10.84 -5.37
C ASN A 144 2.96 11.25 -4.39
N SER A 145 2.87 10.83 -3.13
CA SER A 145 3.92 11.05 -2.13
C SER A 145 5.17 10.18 -2.36
N CYS A 146 5.03 9.06 -3.06
CA CYS A 146 6.10 8.08 -3.27
C CYS A 146 6.78 8.17 -4.64
N LYS A 147 6.07 8.63 -5.69
CA LYS A 147 6.50 8.54 -7.09
C LYS A 147 7.87 9.12 -7.47
N PHE A 148 8.43 10.01 -6.64
CA PHE A 148 9.74 10.63 -6.88
C PHE A 148 10.86 10.14 -5.96
N VAL A 149 10.59 9.12 -5.14
CA VAL A 149 11.57 8.54 -4.21
C VAL A 149 11.51 7.03 -4.33
N THR A 150 12.62 6.42 -4.73
CA THR A 150 12.68 4.99 -5.07
C THR A 150 12.23 4.07 -3.94
N LEU A 151 12.76 4.24 -2.73
CA LEU A 151 12.49 3.32 -1.62
C LEU A 151 11.03 3.33 -1.13
N PRO A 152 10.37 4.49 -0.90
CA PRO A 152 8.93 4.53 -0.64
C PRO A 152 8.07 3.91 -1.73
N LEU A 153 8.45 4.08 -3.00
CA LEU A 153 7.68 3.55 -4.13
C LEU A 153 7.77 2.01 -4.19
N ILE A 154 8.98 1.45 -3.99
CA ILE A 154 9.20 0.00 -3.85
C ILE A 154 8.30 -0.56 -2.73
N LEU A 155 8.38 0.03 -1.54
CA LEU A 155 7.57 -0.39 -0.40
C LEU A 155 6.06 -0.33 -0.72
N LEU A 156 5.61 0.74 -1.38
CA LEU A 156 4.21 0.90 -1.75
C LEU A 156 3.75 -0.19 -2.72
N TYR A 157 4.57 -0.53 -3.72
CA TYR A 157 4.24 -1.59 -4.67
C TYR A 157 4.24 -2.99 -4.02
N ASP A 158 5.20 -3.27 -3.14
CA ASP A 158 5.24 -4.53 -2.39
C ASP A 158 3.99 -4.67 -1.49
N GLU A 159 3.62 -3.63 -0.75
CA GLU A 159 2.43 -3.64 0.10
C GLU A 159 1.12 -3.71 -0.71
N LEU A 160 1.04 -3.05 -1.87
CA LEU A 160 -0.11 -3.16 -2.78
C LEU A 160 -0.25 -4.58 -3.34
N SER A 161 0.87 -5.22 -3.68
CA SER A 161 0.87 -6.60 -4.17
C SER A 161 0.34 -7.55 -3.09
N ALA A 162 0.87 -7.42 -1.87
CA ALA A 162 0.40 -8.22 -0.72
C ALA A 162 -1.08 -7.97 -0.41
N LEU A 163 -1.54 -6.72 -0.49
CA LEU A 163 -2.94 -6.37 -0.29
C LEU A 163 -3.86 -7.06 -1.30
N PHE A 164 -3.50 -7.07 -2.59
CA PHE A 164 -4.30 -7.71 -3.62
C PHE A 164 -4.27 -9.24 -3.55
N GLU A 165 -3.21 -9.84 -3.00
CA GLU A 165 -3.17 -11.28 -2.72
C GLU A 165 -4.10 -11.69 -1.55
N SER A 166 -4.25 -10.83 -0.54
CA SER A 166 -5.01 -11.14 0.67
C SER A 166 -6.45 -10.66 0.68
N ASN A 167 -6.82 -9.70 -0.17
CA ASN A 167 -8.12 -9.03 -0.13
C ASN A 167 -8.81 -8.94 -1.49
N VAL A 168 -10.14 -9.09 -1.48
CA VAL A 168 -10.97 -8.80 -2.65
C VAL A 168 -11.43 -7.35 -2.57
N LEU A 169 -10.76 -6.47 -3.32
CA LEU A 169 -11.09 -5.05 -3.36
C LEU A 169 -12.07 -4.73 -4.49
N HIS A 170 -12.76 -3.60 -4.35
CA HIS A 170 -13.66 -3.08 -5.37
C HIS A 170 -12.92 -2.87 -6.72
N SER A 171 -13.57 -3.20 -7.84
CA SER A 171 -12.95 -3.18 -9.18
C SER A 171 -12.30 -1.85 -9.55
N ALA A 172 -12.92 -0.73 -9.16
CA ALA A 172 -12.37 0.61 -9.36
C ALA A 172 -10.95 0.79 -8.76
N ILE A 173 -10.62 0.13 -7.64
CA ILE A 173 -9.26 0.17 -7.08
C ILE A 173 -8.29 -0.63 -7.96
N ILE A 174 -8.71 -1.80 -8.42
CA ILE A 174 -7.91 -2.70 -9.26
C ILE A 174 -7.63 -2.03 -10.61
N GLU A 175 -8.65 -1.47 -11.25
CA GLU A 175 -8.55 -0.72 -12.50
C GLU A 175 -7.59 0.47 -12.36
N TRP A 176 -7.76 1.27 -11.31
CA TRP A 176 -6.90 2.43 -11.06
C TRP A 176 -5.43 2.05 -10.85
N VAL A 177 -5.15 0.98 -10.10
CA VAL A 177 -3.77 0.50 -9.94
C VAL A 177 -3.23 -0.08 -11.24
N GLY A 178 -4.04 -0.82 -12.00
CA GLY A 178 -3.69 -1.36 -13.31
C GLY A 178 -3.26 -0.26 -14.28
N GLU A 179 -4.03 0.82 -14.37
CA GLU A 179 -3.66 2.00 -15.16
C GLU A 179 -2.35 2.63 -14.67
N HIS A 180 -2.15 2.70 -13.35
CA HIS A 180 -0.93 3.28 -12.77
C HIS A 180 0.34 2.50 -13.12
N VAL A 181 0.27 1.17 -13.18
CA VAL A 181 1.43 0.32 -13.49
C VAL A 181 1.55 -0.06 -14.97
N ALA A 182 0.59 0.35 -15.82
CA ALA A 182 0.54 0.02 -17.24
C ALA A 182 1.75 0.52 -18.05
N GLU A 183 2.44 1.57 -17.59
CA GLU A 183 3.66 2.09 -18.23
C GLU A 183 4.87 1.15 -18.05
N PHE A 184 4.72 -0.05 -17.50
CA PHE A 184 5.82 -0.99 -17.31
C PHE A 184 6.61 -1.27 -18.59
N ASP A 185 5.91 -1.54 -19.69
CA ASP A 185 6.55 -1.90 -20.96
C ASP A 185 7.44 -0.78 -21.50
N THR A 186 6.97 0.47 -21.41
CA THR A 186 7.73 1.64 -21.89
C THR A 186 8.91 1.98 -21.00
N LEU A 187 8.84 1.63 -19.72
CA LEU A 187 9.87 1.93 -18.72
C LEU A 187 10.98 0.87 -18.67
N PHE A 188 10.64 -0.41 -18.85
CA PHE A 188 11.56 -1.51 -18.58
C PHE A 188 11.85 -2.41 -19.76
N LEU A 189 11.05 -2.39 -20.82
CA LEU A 189 11.23 -3.27 -21.97
C LEU A 189 11.86 -2.53 -23.15
N ALA A 190 12.58 -3.28 -23.96
CA ALA A 190 13.15 -2.87 -25.23
C ALA A 190 12.72 -3.85 -26.32
N ASP A 191 12.37 -3.30 -27.49
CA ASP A 191 11.99 -4.11 -28.66
C ASP A 191 13.22 -4.81 -29.24
N LEU A 192 13.01 -6.04 -29.72
CA LEU A 192 13.99 -6.81 -30.49
C LEU A 192 13.55 -6.89 -31.95
N GLU A 193 14.49 -6.66 -32.86
CA GLU A 193 14.30 -6.83 -34.32
C GLU A 193 15.01 -8.12 -34.74
N ASP A 194 14.24 -9.13 -35.15
CA ASP A 194 14.75 -10.48 -35.47
C ASP A 194 15.63 -11.10 -34.36
N GLY A 195 15.29 -10.83 -33.11
CA GLY A 195 16.02 -11.29 -31.93
C GLY A 195 17.30 -10.52 -31.62
N GLN A 196 17.54 -9.38 -32.29
CA GLN A 196 18.67 -8.49 -32.03
C GLN A 196 18.24 -7.19 -31.37
N LEU A 197 19.11 -6.67 -30.51
CA LEU A 197 18.87 -5.40 -29.82
C LEU A 197 19.04 -4.24 -30.82
N SER A 198 18.04 -3.36 -30.88
CA SER A 198 18.15 -2.14 -31.70
C SER A 198 19.27 -1.22 -31.19
N GLU A 199 19.98 -0.56 -32.12
CA GLU A 199 21.07 0.38 -31.79
C GLU A 199 20.63 1.51 -30.84
N LYS A 200 19.34 1.85 -30.82
CA LYS A 200 18.74 2.86 -29.94
C LYS A 200 18.87 2.54 -28.43
N TYR A 201 19.17 1.29 -28.08
CA TYR A 201 19.32 0.83 -26.70
C TYR A 201 20.78 0.53 -26.32
N LEU A 202 21.73 0.76 -27.22
CA LEU A 202 23.15 0.57 -26.92
C LEU A 202 23.66 1.68 -26.00
N CYS A 203 24.51 1.31 -25.04
CA CYS A 203 25.20 2.25 -24.17
C CYS A 203 26.57 2.57 -24.79
N GLU A 204 26.89 3.86 -24.96
CA GLU A 204 28.14 4.29 -25.63
C GLU A 204 29.43 3.81 -24.93
N SER A 205 29.35 3.49 -23.64
CA SER A 205 30.52 3.16 -22.81
C SER A 205 30.63 1.68 -22.43
N ILE A 206 29.56 0.90 -22.56
CA ILE A 206 29.50 -0.51 -22.18
C ILE A 206 28.74 -1.27 -23.26
N GLU A 207 29.39 -2.27 -23.86
CA GLU A 207 28.76 -3.19 -24.79
C GLU A 207 27.77 -4.09 -24.03
N GLY A 208 26.49 -4.02 -24.40
CA GLY A 208 25.44 -4.87 -23.86
C GLY A 208 25.17 -6.05 -24.78
N GLU A 209 24.82 -7.19 -24.22
CA GLU A 209 24.42 -8.39 -24.96
C GLU A 209 23.14 -9.00 -24.40
N LEU A 210 22.39 -9.71 -25.25
CA LEU A 210 21.17 -10.42 -24.85
C LEU A 210 21.53 -11.69 -24.09
N TRP A 211 21.14 -11.76 -22.83
CA TRP A 211 21.46 -12.87 -21.94
C TRP A 211 20.20 -13.62 -21.50
N MET A 212 20.37 -14.91 -21.23
CA MET A 212 19.33 -15.80 -20.66
C MET A 212 18.03 -15.87 -21.49
N ASN A 213 18.12 -15.62 -22.79
CA ASN A 213 16.99 -15.73 -23.71
C ASN A 213 16.61 -17.21 -23.94
N LEU A 214 15.36 -17.56 -23.65
CA LEU A 214 14.84 -18.93 -23.80
C LEU A 214 14.23 -19.18 -25.19
N ASP A 215 13.75 -18.14 -25.88
CA ASP A 215 13.02 -18.24 -27.14
C ASP A 215 13.88 -17.86 -28.37
N GLY A 216 15.17 -17.55 -28.15
CA GLY A 216 16.12 -17.24 -29.21
C GLY A 216 15.64 -16.08 -30.09
N ASN A 217 15.66 -16.24 -31.41
CA ASN A 217 15.32 -15.17 -32.35
C ASN A 217 13.81 -14.86 -32.45
N ILE A 218 12.97 -15.57 -31.69
CA ILE A 218 11.51 -15.39 -31.69
C ILE A 218 11.08 -14.34 -30.64
N SER A 219 11.96 -14.03 -29.69
CA SER A 219 11.70 -13.08 -28.61
C SER A 219 11.41 -11.68 -29.16
N PRO A 220 10.22 -11.10 -28.90
CA PRO A 220 9.88 -9.78 -29.41
C PRO A 220 10.42 -8.63 -28.53
N VAL A 221 10.73 -8.92 -27.27
CA VAL A 221 11.16 -7.93 -26.27
C VAL A 221 12.23 -8.49 -25.34
N CYS A 222 13.01 -7.60 -24.73
CA CYS A 222 13.91 -7.91 -23.62
C CYS A 222 13.81 -6.87 -22.50
N VAL A 223 14.25 -7.23 -21.29
CA VAL A 223 14.37 -6.26 -20.18
C VAL A 223 15.60 -5.38 -20.38
N ASN A 224 15.40 -4.07 -20.36
CA ASN A 224 16.41 -3.08 -20.71
C ASN A 224 17.34 -2.70 -19.55
N ILE A 225 18.01 -3.68 -18.95
CA ILE A 225 18.77 -3.50 -17.69
C ILE A 225 19.93 -2.50 -17.85
N LEU A 226 20.77 -2.68 -18.87
CA LEU A 226 22.02 -1.92 -18.98
C LEU A 226 21.77 -0.40 -19.12
N PRO A 227 20.91 0.08 -20.03
CA PRO A 227 20.56 1.51 -20.09
C PRO A 227 19.98 2.06 -18.79
N LEU A 228 19.14 1.29 -18.08
CA LEU A 228 18.55 1.71 -16.81
C LEU A 228 19.58 1.88 -15.68
N VAL A 229 20.70 1.15 -15.73
CA VAL A 229 21.83 1.33 -14.78
C VAL A 229 22.71 2.51 -15.18
N SER A 230 22.90 2.71 -16.49
CA SER A 230 23.79 3.73 -17.02
C SER A 230 23.20 5.15 -17.03
N THR A 231 21.88 5.29 -17.07
CA THR A 231 21.23 6.61 -16.95
C THR A 231 21.39 7.19 -15.56
N SER A 232 22.04 8.36 -15.45
CA SER A 232 22.11 9.10 -14.21
C SER A 232 20.69 9.40 -13.71
N GLN A 233 20.38 8.99 -12.49
CA GLN A 233 19.05 9.06 -11.88
C GLN A 233 18.50 10.50 -11.84
N GLN A 234 17.87 10.94 -12.93
CA GLN A 234 17.04 12.13 -12.94
C GLN A 234 15.73 11.80 -12.23
N ARG A 235 15.12 12.79 -11.56
CA ARG A 235 13.90 12.63 -10.73
C ARG A 235 12.69 12.00 -11.43
N SER A 236 12.75 11.78 -12.74
CA SER A 236 11.64 11.35 -13.60
C SER A 236 11.95 10.09 -14.42
N GLN A 237 13.09 9.42 -14.22
CA GLN A 237 13.42 8.17 -14.94
C GLN A 237 13.17 6.94 -14.07
N ALA A 238 12.68 5.87 -14.69
CA ALA A 238 12.54 4.56 -14.05
C ALA A 238 13.87 4.11 -13.47
N CYS A 239 13.86 3.74 -12.20
CA CYS A 239 15.02 3.18 -11.52
C CYS A 239 14.93 1.67 -11.60
N LEU A 240 16.01 1.00 -12.01
CA LEU A 240 16.07 -0.48 -12.05
C LEU A 240 15.66 -1.12 -10.72
N GLN A 241 15.90 -0.45 -9.59
CA GLN A 241 15.51 -0.94 -8.26
C GLN A 241 14.00 -1.15 -8.09
N ILE A 242 13.16 -0.45 -8.87
CA ILE A 242 11.69 -0.54 -8.80
C ILE A 242 11.17 -1.76 -9.58
N LEU A 243 11.94 -2.25 -10.56
CA LEU A 243 11.54 -3.30 -11.49
C LEU A 243 10.87 -4.51 -10.81
N PRO A 244 11.45 -5.13 -9.75
CA PRO A 244 10.86 -6.32 -9.16
C PRO A 244 9.48 -6.07 -8.55
N SER A 245 9.34 -5.00 -7.78
CA SER A 245 8.09 -4.66 -7.08
C SER A 245 7.00 -4.23 -8.05
N GLN A 246 7.34 -3.45 -9.09
CA GLN A 246 6.36 -3.05 -10.09
C GLN A 246 5.92 -4.23 -10.96
N PHE A 247 6.84 -5.13 -11.32
CA PHE A 247 6.51 -6.35 -12.07
C PHE A 247 5.61 -7.27 -11.24
N LEU A 248 5.92 -7.46 -9.95
CA LEU A 248 5.07 -8.21 -9.04
C LEU A 248 3.66 -7.61 -8.99
N LEU A 249 3.54 -6.29 -8.77
CA LEU A 249 2.24 -5.63 -8.72
C LEU A 249 1.46 -5.76 -10.04
N LEU A 250 2.13 -5.57 -11.18
CA LEU A 250 1.53 -5.74 -12.51
C LEU A 250 0.97 -7.14 -12.71
N THR A 251 1.76 -8.17 -12.36
CA THR A 251 1.34 -9.57 -12.50
C THR A 251 0.20 -9.92 -11.56
N THR A 252 0.23 -9.43 -10.30
CA THR A 252 -0.86 -9.60 -9.34
C THR A 252 -2.16 -8.97 -9.84
N VAL A 253 -2.13 -7.73 -10.32
CA VAL A 253 -3.32 -7.05 -10.85
C VAL A 253 -3.85 -7.75 -12.11
N SER A 254 -2.95 -8.14 -13.01
CA SER A 254 -3.34 -8.84 -14.25
C SER A 254 -3.98 -10.20 -13.97
N ALA A 255 -3.50 -10.92 -12.95
CA ALA A 255 -4.08 -12.19 -12.54
C ALA A 255 -5.50 -12.07 -11.96
N ILE A 256 -5.83 -10.92 -11.36
CA ILE A 256 -7.17 -10.65 -10.79
C ILE A 256 -8.15 -10.19 -11.88
N ALA A 257 -7.67 -9.55 -12.94
CA ALA A 257 -8.50 -9.05 -14.04
C ALA A 257 -8.94 -10.13 -15.06
N LEU A 258 -8.33 -11.33 -14.99
CA LEU A 258 -8.61 -12.50 -15.83
C LEU A 258 -9.71 -13.40 -15.23
#